data_AF-A0A2G2WX19-F1
#
_entry.id   AF-A0A2G2WX19-F1
#
_cell.length_a   1.000
_cell.length_b   1.000
_cell.length_c   1.000
_cell.angle_alpha   90.00
_cell.angle_beta   90.00
_cell.angle_gamma   90.00
#
_symmetry.space_group_name_H-M   'P 1'
#
loop_
_entity.id
_entity.type
_entity.pdbx_description
1 polymer ?
#
loop_
_entity_poly.entity_id
_entity_poly.type
_entity_poly.pdbx_seq_one_letter_code
_entity_poly.pdbx_strand_id
1 'polypeptide(L)'
;MVILLTACGGSKSAQKLHIFRYHLDLCRNVFGTGIYPDIDATNLYYGGTKIAGSKIVFTNGSQDPWRHASKQTSSPELPSYIISCHNCGHGADLRGCPQSPLVPEGDAKNCSSPDAIRKVREKIVEHIDLWLSQCQDLGRSSM
;
A
#
# COMPACT_ATOMS: atom_id res chain seq x y z
N MET A 1 -3.20 -6.31 -6.70
CA MET A 1 -3.50 -6.81 -5.34
C MET A 1 -5.01 -6.80 -5.15
N VAL A 2 -5.68 -7.94 -5.30
CA VAL A 2 -7.11 -8.06 -4.95
C VAL A 2 -7.16 -8.22 -3.44
N ILE A 3 -7.45 -7.14 -2.72
CA ILE A 3 -7.65 -7.22 -1.28
C ILE A 3 -9.10 -7.67 -1.05
N LEU A 4 -9.29 -8.90 -0.61
CA LEU A 4 -10.57 -9.32 -0.07
C LEU A 4 -10.74 -8.72 1.34
N LEU A 5 -11.27 -7.50 1.41
CA LEU A 5 -11.58 -6.86 2.68
C LEU A 5 -12.80 -7.57 3.30
N THR A 6 -12.56 -8.45 4.26
CA THR A 6 -13.62 -8.81 5.20
C THR A 6 -13.59 -7.80 6.34
N ALA A 7 -14.61 -6.95 6.42
CA ALA A 7 -14.82 -6.06 7.56
C ALA A 7 -14.81 -6.89 8.85
N CYS A 8 -13.84 -6.64 9.73
CA CYS A 8 -13.75 -7.31 11.01
C CYS A 8 -14.58 -6.50 12.02
N GLY A 9 -15.88 -6.80 12.10
CA GLY A 9 -16.81 -6.24 13.07
C GLY A 9 -17.85 -7.27 13.49
N GLY A 10 -17.82 -7.67 14.76
CA GLY A 10 -18.86 -8.36 15.54
C GLY A 10 -19.78 -9.39 14.85
N SER A 11 -19.51 -10.67 15.14
CA SER A 11 -20.49 -11.78 15.21
C SER A 11 -21.59 -11.86 14.12
N LYS A 12 -21.31 -12.57 13.01
CA LYS A 12 -22.26 -13.49 12.31
C LYS A 12 -21.47 -14.39 11.32
N SER A 13 -21.22 -15.65 11.68
CA SER A 13 -20.54 -16.63 10.83
C SER A 13 -21.25 -16.92 9.48
N ALA A 14 -22.56 -16.61 9.38
CA ALA A 14 -23.35 -16.83 8.16
C ALA A 14 -23.21 -15.71 7.11
N GLN A 15 -23.09 -14.44 7.53
CA GLN A 15 -22.95 -13.30 6.61
C GLN A 15 -21.60 -13.31 5.88
N LYS A 16 -20.53 -13.74 6.58
CA LYS A 16 -19.19 -13.88 5.99
C LYS A 16 -19.10 -15.00 4.94
N LEU A 17 -19.92 -16.05 5.07
CA LEU A 17 -20.02 -17.11 4.06
C LEU A 17 -20.87 -16.67 2.84
N HIS A 18 -21.92 -15.89 3.09
CA HIS A 18 -22.80 -15.37 2.03
C HIS A 18 -22.08 -14.36 1.11
N ILE A 19 -21.27 -13.47 1.67
CA ILE A 19 -20.53 -12.47 0.89
C ILE A 19 -19.48 -13.10 -0.02
N PHE A 20 -18.80 -14.16 0.44
CA PHE A 20 -17.80 -14.85 -0.37
C PHE A 20 -18.43 -15.55 -1.58
N ARG A 21 -19.54 -16.27 -1.36
CA ARG A 21 -20.28 -16.94 -2.44
C ARG A 21 -20.80 -15.95 -3.49
N TYR A 22 -21.38 -14.83 -3.04
CA TYR A 22 -21.83 -13.77 -3.94
C TYR A 22 -20.72 -13.28 -4.88
N HIS A 23 -19.52 -13.00 -4.34
CA HIS A 23 -18.41 -12.53 -5.16
C HIS A 23 -17.87 -13.61 -6.10
N LEU A 24 -17.84 -14.88 -5.68
CA LEU A 24 -17.46 -15.98 -6.58
C LEU A 24 -18.47 -16.16 -7.71
N ASP A 25 -19.77 -16.11 -7.42
CA ASP A 25 -20.79 -16.21 -8.46
C ASP A 25 -20.72 -15.01 -9.41
N LEU A 26 -20.47 -13.80 -8.90
CA LEU A 26 -20.21 -12.62 -9.73
C LEU A 26 -18.99 -12.82 -10.64
N CYS A 27 -17.86 -13.30 -10.09
CA CYS A 27 -16.66 -13.60 -10.88
C CYS A 27 -16.98 -14.59 -12.02
N ARG A 28 -17.71 -15.67 -11.71
CA ARG A 28 -18.12 -16.67 -12.70
C ARG A 28 -18.98 -16.05 -13.81
N ASN A 29 -19.93 -15.20 -13.43
CA ASN A 29 -20.87 -14.61 -14.37
C ASN A 29 -20.23 -13.56 -15.28
N VAL A 30 -19.23 -12.82 -14.79
CA VAL A 30 -18.57 -11.74 -15.54
C VAL A 30 -17.37 -12.26 -16.35
N PHE A 31 -16.57 -13.16 -15.77
CA PHE A 31 -15.29 -13.58 -16.34
C PHE A 31 -15.26 -15.05 -16.79
N GLY A 32 -16.31 -15.82 -16.52
CA GLY A 32 -16.41 -17.24 -16.87
C GLY A 32 -15.97 -18.17 -15.73
N THR A 33 -16.21 -19.46 -15.94
CA THR A 33 -15.90 -20.50 -14.95
C THR A 33 -14.39 -20.69 -14.81
N GLY A 34 -13.90 -20.78 -13.57
CA GLY A 34 -12.50 -21.06 -13.26
C GLY A 34 -11.63 -19.81 -13.07
N ILE A 35 -12.17 -18.60 -13.33
CA ILE A 35 -11.46 -17.34 -13.07
C ILE A 35 -11.83 -16.84 -11.67
N TYR A 36 -11.04 -17.25 -10.70
CA TYR A 36 -11.20 -16.86 -9.29
C TYR A 36 -9.87 -16.38 -8.70
N PRO A 37 -9.90 -15.57 -7.63
CA PRO A 37 -8.68 -15.20 -6.93
C PRO A 37 -8.00 -16.43 -6.32
N ASP A 38 -6.74 -16.66 -6.69
CA ASP A 38 -5.88 -17.66 -6.04
C ASP A 38 -5.12 -17.00 -4.88
N ILE A 39 -5.67 -17.19 -3.68
CA ILE A 39 -5.17 -16.59 -2.45
C ILE A 39 -3.84 -17.22 -2.05
N ASP A 40 -3.71 -18.54 -2.21
CA ASP A 40 -2.53 -19.29 -1.78
C ASP A 40 -1.34 -18.98 -2.70
N ALA A 41 -1.55 -18.96 -4.01
CA ALA A 41 -0.51 -18.55 -4.95
C ALA A 41 -0.06 -17.11 -4.71
N THR A 42 -1.01 -16.19 -4.46
CA THR A 42 -0.69 -14.79 -4.16
C THR A 42 0.14 -14.66 -2.88
N ASN A 43 -0.28 -15.32 -1.80
CA ASN A 43 0.43 -15.28 -0.52
C ASN A 43 1.78 -15.97 -0.58
N LEU A 44 1.90 -17.08 -1.32
CA LEU A 44 3.16 -17.79 -1.53
C LEU A 44 4.15 -16.92 -2.32
N TYR A 45 3.67 -16.24 -3.38
CA TYR A 45 4.53 -15.43 -4.24
C TYR A 45 4.97 -14.11 -3.56
N TYR A 46 4.04 -13.37 -2.95
CA TYR A 46 4.33 -12.05 -2.36
C TYR A 46 4.71 -12.10 -0.86
N GLY A 47 4.48 -13.23 -0.19
CA GLY A 47 4.83 -13.47 1.22
C GLY A 47 3.73 -13.14 2.24
N GLY A 48 2.57 -12.61 1.80
CA GLY A 48 1.45 -12.27 2.69
C GLY A 48 1.87 -11.31 3.80
N THR A 49 1.77 -11.72 5.06
CA THR A 49 2.24 -10.93 6.22
C THR A 49 3.75 -10.94 6.42
N LYS A 50 4.46 -11.86 5.75
CA LYS A 50 5.93 -11.97 5.70
C LYS A 50 6.40 -11.59 4.30
N ILE A 51 6.30 -10.30 3.97
CA ILE A 51 6.63 -9.76 2.64
C ILE A 51 7.98 -10.30 2.15
N ALA A 52 7.97 -10.91 0.97
CA ALA A 52 9.15 -11.55 0.38
C ALA A 52 10.10 -10.55 -0.31
N GLY A 53 9.64 -9.32 -0.59
CA GLY A 53 10.42 -8.29 -1.24
C GLY A 53 11.41 -7.57 -0.32
N SER A 54 12.38 -6.89 -0.91
CA SER A 54 13.36 -6.03 -0.23
C SER A 54 13.44 -4.67 -0.92
N LYS A 55 14.06 -3.68 -0.25
CA LYS A 55 14.16 -2.29 -0.76
C LYS A 55 12.77 -1.70 -1.06
N ILE A 56 11.88 -1.78 -0.08
CA ILE A 56 10.50 -1.27 -0.17
C ILE A 56 10.28 -0.30 1.00
N VAL A 57 9.82 0.91 0.68
CA VAL A 57 9.31 1.88 1.66
C VAL A 57 7.78 1.87 1.59
N PHE A 58 7.13 1.68 2.72
CA PHE A 58 5.68 1.78 2.84
C PHE A 58 5.28 3.18 3.31
N THR A 59 4.41 3.84 2.56
CA THR A 59 3.83 5.13 2.93
C THR A 59 2.31 5.01 2.97
N ASN A 60 1.70 5.63 3.97
CA ASN A 60 0.24 5.63 4.11
C ASN A 60 -0.25 6.99 4.62
N GLY A 61 -1.41 7.44 4.14
CA GLY A 61 -2.11 8.60 4.71
C GLY A 61 -2.86 8.23 6.01
N SER A 62 -2.91 9.14 6.98
CA SER A 62 -3.63 8.93 8.25
C SER A 62 -5.15 8.82 8.12
N GLN A 63 -5.71 9.14 6.96
CA GLN A 63 -7.14 8.98 6.69
C GLN A 63 -7.40 8.12 5.44
N ASP A 64 -6.37 7.46 4.91
CA ASP A 64 -6.55 6.49 3.85
C ASP A 64 -7.16 5.20 4.43
N PRO A 65 -8.40 4.80 4.04
CA PRO A 65 -8.98 3.55 4.49
C PRO A 65 -8.15 2.32 4.05
N TRP A 66 -7.39 2.43 2.94
CA TRP A 66 -6.57 1.35 2.43
C TRP A 66 -5.31 1.07 3.26
N ARG A 67 -4.90 2.00 4.16
CA ARG A 67 -3.71 1.80 5.01
C ARG A 67 -3.78 0.52 5.85
N HIS A 68 -4.99 0.06 6.17
CA HIS A 68 -5.22 -1.12 6.99
C HIS A 68 -4.90 -2.44 6.25
N ALA A 69 -4.82 -2.39 4.92
CA ALA A 69 -4.34 -3.48 4.09
C ALA A 69 -2.83 -3.36 3.74
N SER A 70 -2.15 -2.37 4.32
CA SER A 70 -0.72 -2.09 4.12
C SER A 70 0.08 -2.35 5.40
N LYS A 71 1.41 -2.30 5.30
CA LYS A 71 2.30 -2.37 6.46
C LYS A 71 2.30 -1.02 7.18
N GLN A 72 1.88 -1.00 8.44
CA GLN A 72 1.83 0.22 9.27
C GLN A 72 2.95 0.30 10.31
N THR A 73 3.53 -0.82 10.71
CA THR A 73 4.64 -0.88 11.66
C THR A 73 5.95 -1.01 10.91
N SER A 74 6.84 -0.02 11.09
CA SER A 74 8.18 -0.01 10.50
C SER A 74 9.04 -1.17 11.02
N SER A 75 9.89 -1.73 10.16
CA SER A 75 10.96 -2.65 10.54
C SER A 75 12.25 -2.27 9.78
N PRO A 76 13.44 -2.68 10.24
CA PRO A 76 14.71 -2.23 9.64
C PRO A 76 14.79 -2.45 8.12
N GLU A 77 14.30 -3.58 7.63
CA GLU A 77 14.36 -3.97 6.21
C GLU A 77 13.20 -3.43 5.37
N LEU A 78 12.10 -3.07 6.04
CA LEU A 78 10.84 -2.65 5.43
C LEU A 78 10.30 -1.43 6.18
N PRO A 79 10.91 -0.25 5.98
CA PRO A 79 10.48 0.98 6.64
C PRO A 79 9.02 1.31 6.29
N SER A 80 8.26 1.81 7.28
CA SER A 80 6.89 2.26 7.09
C SER A 80 6.63 3.61 7.77
N TYR A 81 5.96 4.51 7.06
CA TYR A 81 5.65 5.87 7.51
C TYR A 81 4.16 6.18 7.32
N ILE A 82 3.53 6.72 8.37
CA ILE A 82 2.17 7.25 8.31
C ILE A 82 2.24 8.78 8.28
N ILE A 83 1.70 9.37 7.22
CA ILE A 83 1.54 10.82 7.09
C ILE A 83 0.33 11.23 7.90
N SER A 84 0.58 11.85 9.05
CA SER A 84 -0.47 12.32 9.95
C SER A 84 -0.85 13.77 9.68
N CYS A 85 -2.00 13.97 9.02
CA CYS A 85 -2.62 15.28 8.82
C CYS A 85 -4.10 15.17 8.48
N HIS A 86 -4.82 16.30 8.61
CA HIS A 86 -6.22 16.40 8.21
C HIS A 86 -6.34 16.33 6.67
N ASN A 87 -7.25 15.48 6.24
CA ASN A 87 -7.55 15.03 4.88
C ASN A 87 -6.37 14.40 4.12
N CYS A 88 -5.43 13.80 4.84
CA CYS A 88 -4.31 13.06 4.24
C CYS A 88 -4.73 11.63 3.92
N GLY A 89 -5.34 11.48 2.73
CA GLY A 89 -5.87 10.24 2.19
C GLY A 89 -4.86 9.48 1.33
N HIS A 90 -5.40 8.76 0.34
CA HIS A 90 -4.63 7.89 -0.55
C HIS A 90 -3.56 8.67 -1.32
N GLY A 91 -2.34 8.15 -1.40
CA GLY A 91 -1.24 8.71 -2.21
C GLY A 91 -0.81 10.15 -1.85
N ALA A 92 -1.05 10.60 -0.61
CA ALA A 92 -0.72 11.96 -0.18
C ALA A 92 0.79 12.28 -0.28
N ASP A 93 1.65 11.28 -0.10
CA ASP A 93 3.10 11.37 -0.33
C ASP A 93 3.44 11.75 -1.77
N LEU A 94 2.70 11.26 -2.76
CA LEU A 94 2.97 11.53 -4.17
C LEU A 94 2.42 12.89 -4.61
N ARG A 95 1.15 13.20 -4.33
CA ARG A 95 0.47 14.39 -4.89
C ARG A 95 0.09 15.48 -3.87
N GLY A 96 0.22 15.25 -2.57
CA GLY A 96 -0.33 16.16 -1.57
C GLY A 96 -1.84 16.04 -1.41
N CYS A 97 -2.52 17.12 -1.03
CA CYS A 97 -3.91 17.10 -0.57
C CYS A 97 -4.67 18.38 -0.94
N PRO A 98 -5.99 18.33 -1.15
CA PRO A 98 -6.75 17.13 -1.47
C PRO A 98 -6.33 16.60 -2.85
N GLN A 99 -6.37 15.28 -3.03
CA GLN A 99 -6.22 14.73 -4.37
C GLN A 99 -7.50 14.98 -5.16
N SER A 100 -7.36 15.56 -6.36
CA SER A 100 -8.48 15.85 -7.25
C SER A 100 -8.13 15.49 -8.69
N PRO A 101 -9.02 14.85 -9.45
CA PRO A 101 -8.83 14.63 -10.89
C PRO A 101 -8.64 15.94 -11.68
N LEU A 102 -9.12 17.07 -11.15
CA LEU A 102 -9.00 18.39 -11.76
C LEU A 102 -7.63 19.05 -11.51
N VAL A 103 -6.84 18.50 -10.58
CA VAL A 103 -5.49 19.01 -10.26
C VAL A 103 -4.52 17.82 -10.28
N PRO A 104 -4.12 17.34 -11.48
CA PRO A 104 -3.40 16.08 -11.64
C PRO A 104 -2.05 16.04 -10.90
N GLU A 105 -1.36 17.17 -10.85
CA GLU A 105 -0.07 17.31 -10.14
C GLU A 105 -0.22 17.39 -8.62
N GLY A 106 -1.39 17.87 -8.15
CA GLY A 106 -1.64 18.20 -6.75
C GLY A 106 -0.70 19.27 -6.18
N ASP A 107 -0.81 19.53 -4.87
CA ASP A 107 0.14 20.35 -4.13
C ASP A 107 0.15 19.95 -2.65
N ALA A 108 1.34 19.70 -2.10
CA ALA A 108 1.51 19.39 -0.69
C ALA A 108 1.24 20.60 0.22
N LYS A 109 1.38 21.83 -0.29
CA LYS A 109 1.08 23.07 0.44
C LYS A 109 -0.39 23.19 0.80
N ASN A 110 -1.26 22.51 0.05
CA ASN A 110 -2.70 22.49 0.29
C ASN A 110 -3.11 21.44 1.35
N CYS A 111 -2.19 20.60 1.82
CA CYS A 111 -2.42 19.75 2.98
C CYS A 111 -2.45 20.60 4.26
N SER A 112 -3.20 20.14 5.25
CA SER A 112 -3.21 20.78 6.59
C SER A 112 -1.85 20.73 7.31
N SER A 113 -0.95 19.82 6.92
CA SER A 113 0.44 19.82 7.35
C SER A 113 1.37 19.52 6.17
N PRO A 114 1.82 20.54 5.42
CA PRO A 114 2.77 20.36 4.34
C PRO A 114 4.09 19.74 4.82
N ASP A 115 4.49 20.04 6.05
CA ASP A 115 5.70 19.47 6.68
C ASP A 115 5.61 17.96 6.91
N ALA A 116 4.42 17.42 7.23
CA ALA A 116 4.24 15.97 7.37
C ALA A 116 4.50 15.25 6.04
N ILE A 117 4.02 15.84 4.94
CA ILE A 117 4.25 15.32 3.58
C ILE A 117 5.73 15.40 3.22
N ARG A 118 6.34 16.58 3.44
CA ARG A 118 7.76 16.83 3.13
C ARG A 118 8.67 15.86 3.87
N LYS A 119 8.48 15.65 5.18
CA LYS A 119 9.28 14.71 5.98
C LYS A 119 9.24 13.29 5.42
N VAL A 120 8.07 12.82 4.98
CA VAL A 120 7.97 11.47 4.40
C VAL A 120 8.62 11.41 3.02
N ARG A 121 8.47 12.45 2.18
CA ARG A 121 9.19 12.55 0.90
C ARG A 121 10.71 12.54 1.08
N GLU A 122 11.23 13.25 2.07
CA GLU A 122 12.65 13.22 2.45
C GLU A 122 13.09 11.80 2.81
N LYS A 123 12.29 11.06 3.59
CA LYS A 123 12.59 9.64 3.89
C LYS A 123 12.59 8.74 2.65
N ILE A 124 11.66 8.94 1.72
CA ILE A 124 11.66 8.20 0.45
C ILE A 124 12.97 8.45 -0.31
N VAL A 125 13.38 9.71 -0.45
CA VAL A 125 14.63 10.09 -1.14
C VAL A 125 15.85 9.49 -0.44
N GLU A 126 15.95 9.59 0.88
CA GLU A 126 17.04 8.99 1.67
C GLU A 126 17.21 7.48 1.38
N HIS A 127 16.10 6.73 1.32
CA HIS A 127 16.13 5.29 1.00
C HIS A 127 16.50 5.01 -0.45
N ILE A 128 15.99 5.81 -1.40
CA ILE A 128 16.35 5.68 -2.82
C ILE A 128 17.85 5.94 -3.01
N ASP A 129 18.39 7.02 -2.43
CA ASP A 129 19.81 7.36 -2.52
C ASP A 129 20.69 6.26 -1.92
N LEU A 130 20.30 5.71 -0.76
CA LEU A 130 20.98 4.57 -0.15
C LEU A 130 20.98 3.34 -1.05
N TRP A 131 19.87 3.03 -1.71
CA TRP A 131 19.82 1.84 -2.57
C TRP A 131 20.57 2.04 -3.87
N LEU A 132 20.57 3.25 -4.42
CA LEU A 132 21.35 3.60 -5.61
C LEU A 132 22.86 3.52 -5.33
N SER A 133 23.32 3.97 -4.16
CA SER A 133 24.75 3.86 -3.80
C SER A 133 25.19 2.40 -3.67
N GLN A 134 24.38 1.55 -3.02
CA GLN A 134 24.65 0.12 -2.90
C GLN A 134 24.74 -0.60 -4.25
N CYS A 135 24.00 -0.15 -5.27
CA CYS A 135 24.10 -0.70 -6.62
C CYS A 135 25.44 -0.35 -7.29
N GLN A 136 25.96 0.85 -7.07
CA GLN A 136 27.23 1.30 -7.66
C GLN A 136 28.42 0.56 -7.05
N ASP A 137 28.37 0.26 -5.75
CA ASP A 137 29.45 -0.44 -5.04
C ASP A 137 29.60 -1.90 -5.46
N LEU A 138 28.49 -2.57 -5.80
CA LEU A 138 28.48 -3.94 -6.33
C LEU A 138 29.10 -4.01 -7.74
N GLY A 139 28.90 -2.97 -8.57
CA GLY A 139 29.49 -2.87 -9.91
C GLY A 139 30.98 -2.53 -9.92
N ARG A 140 31.50 -1.92 -8.84
CA ARG A 140 32.94 -1.64 -8.67
C ARG A 140 33.71 -2.78 -8.03
N SER A 141 33.09 -3.58 -7.16
CA SER A 141 33.74 -4.73 -6.52
C SER A 141 33.85 -5.96 -7.44
N SER A 142 33.23 -5.90 -8.62
CA SER A 142 33.22 -6.94 -9.65
C SER A 142 34.13 -6.62 -10.85
N MET A 143 34.92 -5.54 -10.78
CA MET A 143 36.06 -5.24 -11.66
C MET A 143 37.36 -5.37 -10.87
#